data_AF-A0A5B8XSF9-F1
#
_entry.id   AF-A0A5B8XSF9-F1
#
_cell.length_a   1.000
_cell.length_b   1.000
_cell.length_c   1.000
_cell.angle_alpha   90.00
_cell.angle_beta   90.00
_cell.angle_gamma   90.00
#
_symmetry.space_group_name_H-M   'P 1'
#
loop_
_entity.id
_entity.type
_entity.pdbx_description
1 polymer ?
#
loop_
_entity_poly.entity_id
_entity_poly.type
_entity_poly.pdbx_seq_one_letter_code
_entity_poly.pdbx_strand_id
1 'polypeptide(L)'
;MSKMNKNWILTLMLTALVGVGACASPAPGTNPDDMSVAEHQEHARAHQEAADKHQKQHDPTARNRVSGDPNTELYLAGVYNPTERHLIEAQQHQRHADQHRQAAQSLLNYKEEHCAKFPDATRASCPLMGQVKAVEDIDGGVRITFHDDVPREAAVEHMQCHFAFARTQGYEGMDSCPLYLEGISVEAEGEGQSVKFTTNKPESVEALRTQTRDHLTGHAEH
;
A
#
# COMPACT_ATOMS: atom_id res chain seq x y z
N MET A 1 -68.71 28.68 -10.53
CA MET A 1 -68.03 27.90 -11.59
C MET A 1 -66.53 28.03 -11.38
N SER A 2 -65.94 27.12 -10.60
CA SER A 2 -64.52 27.17 -10.21
C SER A 2 -63.70 26.30 -11.16
N LYS A 3 -62.65 26.89 -11.76
CA LYS A 3 -61.78 26.26 -12.75
C LYS A 3 -60.76 25.35 -12.05
N MET A 4 -60.77 24.07 -12.41
CA MET A 4 -59.74 23.09 -12.07
C MET A 4 -58.39 23.47 -12.71
N ASN A 5 -57.33 23.56 -11.89
CA ASN A 5 -55.97 23.76 -12.37
C ASN A 5 -55.37 22.43 -12.87
N LYS A 6 -55.12 22.40 -14.18
CA LYS A 6 -54.18 21.51 -14.86
C LYS A 6 -52.78 21.79 -14.32
N ASN A 7 -52.25 20.98 -13.41
CA ASN A 7 -50.81 20.93 -13.10
C ASN A 7 -50.37 19.64 -12.39
N TRP A 8 -51.16 18.56 -12.47
CA TRP A 8 -50.94 17.36 -11.65
C TRP A 8 -50.52 16.11 -12.43
N ILE A 9 -49.99 16.27 -13.64
CA ILE A 9 -49.52 15.15 -14.48
C ILE A 9 -48.16 15.55 -15.08
N LEU A 10 -47.13 15.72 -14.23
CA LEU A 10 -45.74 15.86 -14.69
C LEU A 10 -44.76 15.68 -13.51
N THR A 11 -44.92 14.63 -12.71
CA THR A 11 -43.94 14.30 -11.66
C THR A 11 -43.96 12.80 -11.35
N LEU A 12 -43.64 11.96 -12.34
CA LEU A 12 -43.49 10.51 -12.10
C LEU A 12 -42.65 9.83 -13.19
N MET A 13 -41.38 10.23 -13.30
CA MET A 13 -40.30 9.40 -13.87
C MET A 13 -38.96 9.88 -13.31
N LEU A 14 -38.69 9.51 -12.05
CA LEU A 14 -37.37 9.64 -11.43
C LEU A 14 -37.05 8.31 -10.75
N THR A 15 -36.85 7.26 -11.56
CA THR A 15 -36.47 5.93 -11.06
C THR A 15 -35.02 5.65 -11.45
N ALA A 16 -34.15 6.06 -10.54
CA ALA A 16 -32.83 5.50 -10.23
C ALA A 16 -32.22 4.49 -11.23
N LEU A 17 -31.39 4.99 -12.14
CA LEU A 17 -30.19 4.26 -12.58
C LEU A 17 -29.03 4.69 -11.67
N VAL A 18 -28.93 4.07 -10.49
CA VAL A 18 -27.66 4.05 -9.75
C VAL A 18 -26.82 2.96 -10.40
N GLY A 19 -26.11 3.34 -11.46
CA GLY A 19 -25.07 2.52 -12.04
C GLY A 19 -24.05 2.21 -10.95
N VAL A 20 -23.94 0.93 -10.62
CA VAL A 20 -22.88 0.40 -9.76
C VAL A 20 -21.58 0.55 -10.52
N GLY A 21 -21.01 1.75 -10.50
CA GLY A 21 -19.61 1.96 -10.78
C GLY A 21 -18.83 1.31 -9.65
N ALA A 22 -18.69 -0.01 -9.70
CA ALA A 22 -17.61 -0.68 -9.01
C ALA A 22 -16.35 -0.11 -9.66
N CYS A 23 -15.79 0.90 -8.99
CA CYS A 23 -14.49 1.44 -9.31
C CYS A 23 -13.57 0.25 -9.52
N ALA A 24 -13.07 0.09 -10.74
CA ALA A 24 -11.88 -0.70 -10.99
C ALA A 24 -10.72 0.05 -10.34
N SER A 25 -10.69 0.07 -9.00
CA SER A 25 -9.47 0.35 -8.28
C SER A 25 -8.46 -0.65 -8.81
N PRO A 26 -7.30 -0.20 -9.34
CA PRO A 26 -6.26 -1.14 -9.75
C PRO A 26 -6.06 -2.13 -8.61
N ALA A 27 -6.09 -3.42 -8.95
CA ALA A 27 -5.89 -4.47 -7.96
C ALA A 27 -4.63 -4.11 -7.15
N PRO A 28 -4.71 -4.11 -5.80
CA PRO A 28 -3.56 -3.77 -4.97
C PRO A 28 -2.35 -4.57 -5.43
N GLY A 29 -1.22 -3.90 -5.61
CA GLY A 29 -0.02 -4.53 -6.16
C GLY A 29 0.58 -5.56 -5.21
N THR A 30 1.65 -6.21 -5.65
CA THR A 30 2.39 -7.20 -4.84
C THR A 30 3.71 -6.63 -4.33
N ASN A 31 3.97 -5.34 -4.51
CA ASN A 31 5.16 -4.72 -3.93
C ASN A 31 4.98 -4.62 -2.41
N PRO A 32 6.06 -4.81 -1.62
CA PRO A 32 5.99 -4.70 -0.16
C PRO A 32 5.43 -3.37 0.35
N ASP A 33 5.66 -2.27 -0.37
CA ASP A 33 5.23 -0.94 0.08
C ASP A 33 3.82 -0.54 -0.43
N ASP A 34 3.13 -1.43 -1.16
CA ASP A 34 1.78 -1.15 -1.68
C ASP A 34 0.69 -1.24 -0.59
N MET A 35 0.95 -1.98 0.50
CA MET A 35 0.01 -2.20 1.60
C MET A 35 0.72 -2.69 2.88
N SER A 36 -0.02 -2.78 3.98
CA SER A 36 0.47 -3.32 5.26
C SER A 36 0.73 -4.85 5.21
N VAL A 37 1.43 -5.36 6.23
CA VAL A 37 1.60 -6.81 6.43
C VAL A 37 0.24 -7.51 6.57
N ALA A 38 -0.70 -6.91 7.30
CA ALA A 38 -2.02 -7.49 7.53
C ALA A 38 -2.82 -7.60 6.23
N GLU A 39 -2.77 -6.56 5.39
CA GLU A 39 -3.42 -6.55 4.08
C GLU A 39 -2.79 -7.55 3.12
N HIS A 40 -1.46 -7.63 3.03
CA HIS A 40 -0.79 -8.66 2.24
C HIS A 40 -1.22 -10.07 2.67
N GLN A 41 -1.31 -10.34 3.97
CA GLN A 41 -1.77 -11.63 4.49
C GLN A 41 -3.24 -11.90 4.14
N GLU A 42 -4.09 -10.88 4.19
CA GLU A 42 -5.49 -10.99 3.77
C GLU A 42 -5.63 -11.31 2.29
N HIS A 43 -4.95 -10.57 1.43
CA HIS A 43 -4.92 -10.82 -0.02
C HIS A 43 -4.34 -12.20 -0.35
N ALA A 44 -3.33 -12.66 0.38
CA ALA A 44 -2.79 -14.00 0.23
C ALA A 44 -3.83 -15.09 0.57
N ARG A 45 -4.62 -14.91 1.63
CA ARG A 45 -5.71 -15.84 1.99
C ARG A 45 -6.80 -15.83 0.92
N ALA A 46 -7.24 -14.66 0.49
CA ALA A 46 -8.27 -14.53 -0.54
C ALA A 46 -7.86 -15.20 -1.86
N HIS A 47 -6.60 -15.04 -2.27
CA HIS A 47 -6.07 -15.74 -3.44
C HIS A 47 -5.94 -17.25 -3.23
N GLN A 48 -5.55 -17.72 -2.04
CA GLN A 48 -5.53 -19.15 -1.74
C GLN A 48 -6.93 -19.77 -1.85
N GLU A 49 -7.94 -19.12 -1.28
CA GLU A 49 -9.34 -19.58 -1.35
C GLU A 49 -9.86 -19.63 -2.78
N ALA A 50 -9.53 -18.62 -3.59
CA ALA A 50 -9.84 -18.61 -5.01
C ALA A 50 -9.15 -19.77 -5.75
N ALA A 51 -7.85 -19.99 -5.50
CA ALA A 51 -7.13 -21.10 -6.08
C ALA A 51 -7.79 -22.44 -5.77
N ASP A 52 -8.13 -22.68 -4.50
CA ASP A 52 -8.78 -23.92 -4.06
C ASP A 52 -10.15 -24.12 -4.72
N LYS A 53 -10.91 -23.04 -4.93
CA LYS A 53 -12.18 -23.07 -5.65
C LYS A 53 -11.99 -23.48 -7.11
N HIS A 54 -11.02 -22.90 -7.82
CA HIS A 54 -10.71 -23.26 -9.20
C HIS A 54 -10.17 -24.70 -9.29
N GLN A 55 -9.30 -25.11 -8.36
CA GLN A 55 -8.77 -26.48 -8.30
C GLN A 55 -9.88 -27.52 -8.19
N LYS A 56 -10.92 -27.26 -7.39
CA LYS A 56 -12.09 -28.16 -7.26
C LYS A 56 -12.94 -28.27 -8.53
N GLN A 57 -12.89 -27.27 -9.41
CA GLN A 57 -13.64 -27.23 -10.67
C GLN A 57 -12.87 -27.86 -11.84
N HIS A 58 -11.56 -28.10 -11.66
CA HIS A 58 -10.75 -28.80 -12.65
C HIS A 58 -11.02 -30.31 -12.61
N ASP A 59 -11.45 -30.86 -13.74
CA ASP A 59 -11.54 -32.30 -13.97
C ASP A 59 -10.54 -32.69 -15.07
N PRO A 60 -9.45 -33.40 -14.74
CA PRO A 60 -8.44 -33.77 -15.72
C PRO A 60 -8.95 -34.76 -16.78
N THR A 61 -10.11 -35.39 -16.55
CA THR A 61 -10.74 -36.36 -17.45
C THR A 61 -11.86 -35.76 -18.31
N ALA A 62 -12.30 -34.53 -18.03
CA ALA A 62 -13.34 -33.87 -18.82
C ALA A 62 -12.88 -33.65 -20.27
N ARG A 63 -13.73 -34.04 -21.23
CA ARG A 63 -13.48 -33.88 -22.66
C ARG A 63 -14.72 -33.32 -23.32
N ASN A 64 -14.57 -32.26 -24.11
CA ASN A 64 -15.62 -31.74 -24.97
C ASN A 64 -15.16 -31.77 -26.42
N ARG A 65 -16.09 -32.02 -27.34
CA ARG A 65 -15.83 -32.03 -28.78
C ARG A 65 -16.37 -30.73 -29.37
N VAL A 66 -15.51 -29.98 -30.06
CA VAL A 66 -15.98 -28.89 -30.91
C VAL A 66 -16.40 -29.51 -32.23
N SER A 67 -17.71 -29.58 -32.49
CA SER A 67 -18.21 -29.88 -33.84
C SER A 67 -17.96 -28.66 -34.71
N GLY A 68 -17.12 -28.81 -35.74
CA GLY A 68 -17.03 -27.83 -36.81
C GLY A 68 -18.34 -27.80 -37.61
N ASP A 69 -18.72 -26.63 -38.14
CA ASP A 69 -19.79 -26.53 -39.13
C ASP A 69 -19.39 -27.38 -40.35
N PRO A 70 -20.21 -28.37 -40.76
CA PRO A 70 -19.91 -29.23 -41.90
C PRO A 70 -19.76 -28.48 -43.23
N ASN A 71 -20.19 -27.22 -43.33
CA ASN A 71 -20.05 -26.39 -44.53
C ASN A 71 -18.76 -25.54 -44.56
N THR A 72 -17.92 -25.60 -43.52
CA THR A 72 -16.67 -24.85 -43.46
C THR A 72 -15.49 -25.83 -43.54
N GLU A 73 -14.85 -25.93 -44.71
CA GLU A 73 -13.75 -26.87 -45.02
C GLU A 73 -12.48 -26.75 -44.13
N LEU A 74 -12.45 -25.89 -43.12
CA LEU A 74 -11.25 -25.48 -42.40
C LEU A 74 -11.23 -25.71 -40.88
N TYR A 75 -12.14 -26.51 -40.32
CA TYR A 75 -12.11 -26.81 -38.88
C TYR A 75 -11.79 -28.28 -38.57
N LEU A 76 -10.55 -28.53 -38.14
CA LEU A 76 -10.16 -29.73 -37.40
C LEU A 76 -11.05 -29.86 -36.16
N ALA A 77 -11.88 -30.90 -36.12
CA ALA A 77 -12.62 -31.27 -34.92
C ALA A 77 -11.61 -31.54 -33.77
N GLY A 78 -11.52 -30.60 -32.84
CA GLY A 78 -10.64 -30.70 -31.68
C GLY A 78 -11.37 -31.30 -30.47
N VAL A 79 -10.67 -32.17 -29.74
CA VAL A 79 -11.05 -32.53 -28.36
C VAL A 79 -10.29 -31.60 -27.43
N TYR A 80 -10.99 -30.88 -26.55
CA TYR A 80 -10.37 -30.03 -25.54
C TYR A 80 -10.95 -30.34 -24.14
N ASN A 81 -10.20 -30.04 -23.08
CA ASN A 81 -10.71 -30.09 -21.72
C ASN A 81 -11.34 -28.74 -21.36
N PRO A 82 -12.67 -28.63 -21.23
CA PRO A 82 -13.31 -27.35 -20.90
C PRO A 82 -12.95 -26.84 -19.50
N THR A 83 -12.43 -27.70 -18.63
CA THR A 83 -12.04 -27.36 -17.26
C THR A 83 -10.56 -26.98 -17.12
N GLU A 84 -9.78 -27.00 -18.22
CA GLU A 84 -8.36 -26.64 -18.22
C GLU A 84 -8.14 -25.19 -17.74
N ARG A 85 -9.07 -24.29 -18.09
CA ARG A 85 -9.02 -22.90 -17.64
C ARG A 85 -9.01 -22.77 -16.11
N HIS A 86 -9.73 -23.66 -15.41
CA HIS A 86 -9.73 -23.66 -13.95
C HIS A 86 -8.37 -24.04 -13.38
N LEU A 87 -7.62 -24.95 -14.01
CA LEU A 87 -6.26 -25.25 -13.58
C LEU A 87 -5.34 -24.02 -13.74
N ILE A 88 -5.44 -23.33 -14.87
CA ILE A 88 -4.65 -22.11 -15.14
C ILE A 88 -4.98 -21.01 -14.12
N GLU A 89 -6.27 -20.77 -13.86
CA GLU A 89 -6.74 -19.78 -12.87
C GLU A 89 -6.30 -20.17 -11.45
N ALA A 90 -6.37 -21.45 -11.08
CA ALA A 90 -5.89 -21.93 -9.78
C ALA A 90 -4.39 -21.66 -9.59
N GLN A 91 -3.58 -21.97 -10.59
CA GLN A 91 -2.13 -21.71 -10.56
C GLN A 91 -1.81 -20.22 -10.51
N GLN A 92 -2.57 -19.38 -11.22
CA GLN A 92 -2.40 -17.93 -11.17
C GLN A 92 -2.67 -17.39 -9.76
N HIS A 93 -3.77 -17.81 -9.15
CA HIS A 93 -4.11 -17.42 -7.78
C HIS A 93 -3.08 -17.92 -6.76
N GLN A 94 -2.54 -19.13 -6.90
CA GLN A 94 -1.45 -19.61 -6.05
C GLN A 94 -0.22 -18.70 -6.15
N ARG A 95 0.20 -18.33 -7.36
CA ARG A 95 1.34 -17.40 -7.54
C ARG A 95 1.09 -16.06 -6.86
N HIS A 96 -0.10 -15.48 -7.00
CA HIS A 96 -0.42 -14.22 -6.32
C HIS A 96 -0.42 -14.38 -4.79
N ALA A 97 -0.98 -15.47 -4.27
CA ALA A 97 -0.93 -15.75 -2.84
C ALA A 97 0.51 -15.80 -2.31
N ASP A 98 1.40 -16.48 -3.04
CA ASP A 98 2.82 -16.56 -2.68
C ASP A 98 3.52 -15.20 -2.78
N GLN A 99 3.22 -14.39 -3.80
CA GLN A 99 3.75 -13.03 -3.94
C GLN A 99 3.37 -12.15 -2.75
N HIS A 100 2.10 -12.13 -2.33
CA HIS A 100 1.71 -11.36 -1.14
C HIS A 100 2.36 -11.91 0.15
N ARG A 101 2.50 -13.23 0.31
CA ARG A 101 3.21 -13.81 1.47
C ARG A 101 4.68 -13.38 1.50
N GLN A 102 5.35 -13.38 0.35
CA GLN A 102 6.73 -12.92 0.22
C GLN A 102 6.87 -11.44 0.55
N ALA A 103 5.95 -10.61 0.06
CA ALA A 103 5.92 -9.18 0.37
C ALA A 103 5.74 -8.92 1.89
N ALA A 104 4.76 -9.58 2.52
CA ALA A 104 4.56 -9.52 3.97
C ALA A 104 5.81 -9.96 4.75
N GLN A 105 6.47 -11.04 4.32
CA GLN A 105 7.69 -11.53 4.97
C GLN A 105 8.86 -10.57 4.79
N SER A 106 8.99 -9.93 3.61
CA SER A 106 10.01 -8.92 3.35
C SER A 106 9.89 -7.74 4.31
N LEU A 107 8.66 -7.24 4.52
CA LEU A 107 8.39 -6.18 5.49
C LEU A 107 8.77 -6.58 6.93
N LEU A 108 8.43 -7.81 7.34
CA LEU A 108 8.76 -8.32 8.67
C LEU A 108 10.27 -8.47 8.87
N ASN A 109 10.99 -9.00 7.87
CA ASN A 109 12.43 -9.14 7.91
C ASN A 109 13.13 -7.78 8.00
N TYR A 110 12.68 -6.82 7.19
CA TYR A 110 13.19 -5.45 7.21
C TYR A 110 12.97 -4.78 8.57
N LYS A 111 11.78 -4.96 9.17
CA LYS A 111 11.52 -4.50 10.54
C LYS A 111 12.46 -5.14 11.54
N GLU A 112 12.65 -6.46 11.50
CA GLU A 112 13.52 -7.15 12.45
C GLU A 112 14.98 -6.67 12.35
N GLU A 113 15.49 -6.50 11.13
CA GLU A 113 16.84 -6.01 10.85
C GLU A 113 17.10 -4.65 11.52
N HIS A 114 16.16 -3.71 11.41
CA HIS A 114 16.34 -2.35 11.93
C HIS A 114 15.85 -2.17 13.37
N CYS A 115 14.93 -3.00 13.85
CA CYS A 115 14.30 -2.82 15.16
C CYS A 115 14.77 -3.78 16.26
N ALA A 116 15.70 -4.70 16.00
CA ALA A 116 16.16 -5.68 16.98
C ALA A 116 16.64 -5.06 18.31
N LYS A 117 17.22 -3.85 18.27
CA LYS A 117 17.72 -3.12 19.46
C LYS A 117 16.62 -2.37 20.24
N PHE A 118 15.43 -2.21 19.66
CA PHE A 118 14.37 -1.38 20.21
C PHE A 118 13.21 -2.24 20.72
N PRO A 119 12.78 -2.09 21.99
CA PRO A 119 11.58 -2.75 22.51
C PRO A 119 10.33 -2.41 21.71
N ASP A 120 9.39 -3.35 21.57
CA ASP A 120 8.14 -3.14 20.80
C ASP A 120 7.39 -1.85 21.19
N ALA A 121 7.33 -1.56 22.50
CA ALA A 121 6.65 -0.38 23.03
C ALA A 121 7.24 0.95 22.52
N THR A 122 8.52 0.99 22.13
CA THR A 122 9.19 2.21 21.67
C THR A 122 9.26 2.32 20.14
N ARG A 123 8.93 1.26 19.40
CA ARG A 123 8.99 1.24 17.91
C ARG A 123 8.00 2.21 17.27
N ALA A 124 6.82 2.37 17.89
CA ALA A 124 5.79 3.31 17.46
C ALA A 124 6.05 4.76 17.91
N SER A 125 6.98 4.99 18.84
CA SER A 125 7.29 6.34 19.32
C SER A 125 8.10 7.10 18.28
N CYS A 126 7.70 8.33 17.96
CA CYS A 126 8.45 9.16 17.02
C CYS A 126 9.83 9.51 17.59
N PRO A 127 10.93 9.16 16.90
CA PRO A 127 12.29 9.42 17.36
C PRO A 127 12.70 10.91 17.32
N LEU A 128 11.92 11.75 16.63
CA LEU A 128 12.16 13.19 16.60
C LEU A 128 11.51 13.94 17.78
N MET A 129 10.55 13.30 18.45
CA MET A 129 9.76 13.95 19.48
C MET A 129 10.62 14.30 20.70
N GLY A 130 10.65 15.59 21.06
CA GLY A 130 11.35 16.10 22.25
C GLY A 130 12.89 16.11 22.16
N GLN A 131 13.48 15.68 21.03
CA GLN A 131 14.93 15.58 20.86
C GLN A 131 15.50 16.67 19.95
N VAL A 132 14.65 17.34 19.16
CA VAL A 132 15.06 18.33 18.17
C VAL A 132 15.19 19.72 18.78
N LYS A 133 16.38 20.32 18.62
CA LYS A 133 16.73 21.68 19.05
C LYS A 133 16.42 22.72 17.98
N ALA A 134 16.64 22.39 16.71
CA ALA A 134 16.42 23.28 15.58
C ALA A 134 16.18 22.53 14.29
N VAL A 135 15.43 23.17 13.38
CA VAL A 135 15.26 22.73 11.99
C VAL A 135 15.56 23.89 11.06
N GLU A 136 16.35 23.61 10.02
CA GLU A 136 16.73 24.57 8.99
C GLU A 136 16.40 24.00 7.62
N ASP A 137 15.78 24.81 6.76
CA ASP A 137 15.62 24.44 5.36
C ASP A 137 17.00 24.49 4.66
N ILE A 138 17.35 23.42 3.96
CA ILE A 138 18.58 23.32 3.17
C ILE A 138 18.24 22.98 1.72
N ASP A 139 19.23 23.05 0.83
CA ASP A 139 19.03 22.56 -0.53
C ASP A 139 18.67 21.06 -0.51
N GLY A 140 17.62 20.69 -1.24
CA GLY A 140 17.11 19.32 -1.29
C GLY A 140 16.34 18.80 -0.06
N GLY A 141 16.13 19.61 1.00
CA GLY A 141 15.33 19.17 2.16
C GLY A 141 15.49 20.03 3.42
N VAL A 142 15.76 19.36 4.55
CA VAL A 142 15.92 19.98 5.87
C VAL A 142 17.14 19.43 6.62
N ARG A 143 17.75 20.28 7.43
CA ARG A 143 18.72 19.91 8.45
C ARG A 143 18.01 19.93 9.80
N ILE A 144 18.08 18.83 10.52
CA ILE A 144 17.61 18.70 11.89
C ILE A 144 18.82 18.68 12.80
N THR A 145 18.80 19.52 13.84
CA THR A 145 19.83 19.53 14.89
C THR A 145 19.22 19.07 16.19
N PHE A 146 19.80 18.04 16.81
CA PHE A 146 19.36 17.52 18.09
C PHE A 146 19.91 18.33 19.28
N HIS A 147 19.32 18.14 20.46
CA HIS A 147 19.91 18.61 21.71
C HIS A 147 21.27 17.92 21.99
N ASP A 148 22.14 18.58 22.75
CA ASP A 148 23.55 18.17 22.89
C ASP A 148 23.71 16.83 23.65
N ASP A 149 22.69 16.43 24.41
CA ASP A 149 22.59 15.18 25.17
C ASP A 149 22.02 14.00 24.37
N VAL A 150 21.53 14.24 23.15
CA VAL A 150 20.96 13.20 22.29
C VAL A 150 22.08 12.39 21.62
N PRO A 151 22.13 11.07 21.78
CA PRO A 151 23.06 10.22 21.04
C PRO A 151 22.61 10.11 19.57
N ARG A 152 23.16 10.97 18.70
CA ARG A 152 22.81 11.06 17.27
C ARG A 152 22.75 9.71 16.56
N GLU A 153 23.74 8.84 16.74
CA GLU A 153 23.77 7.53 16.09
C GLU A 153 22.58 6.66 16.51
N ALA A 154 22.23 6.66 17.81
CA ALA A 154 21.07 5.93 18.31
C ALA A 154 19.74 6.56 17.82
N ALA A 155 19.68 7.88 17.68
CA ALA A 155 18.53 8.55 17.09
C ALA A 155 18.35 8.15 15.61
N VAL A 156 19.44 8.04 14.83
CA VAL A 156 19.40 7.55 13.45
C VAL A 156 18.96 6.10 13.37
N GLU A 157 19.49 5.22 14.23
CA GLU A 157 19.04 3.83 14.31
C GLU A 157 17.55 3.75 14.67
N HIS A 158 17.05 4.61 15.57
CA HIS A 158 15.63 4.64 15.93
C HIS A 158 14.77 5.17 14.79
N MET A 159 15.23 6.15 14.02
CA MET A 159 14.58 6.62 12.78
C MET A 159 14.42 5.50 11.76
N GLN A 160 15.46 4.68 11.54
CA GLN A 160 15.38 3.53 10.66
C GLN A 160 14.39 2.48 11.16
N CYS A 161 14.38 2.20 12.47
CA CYS A 161 13.38 1.31 13.05
C CYS A 161 11.95 1.89 12.91
N HIS A 162 11.75 3.18 13.14
CA HIS A 162 10.45 3.84 13.02
C HIS A 162 9.92 3.76 11.59
N PHE A 163 10.79 3.93 10.59
CA PHE A 163 10.48 3.71 9.18
C PHE A 163 10.09 2.25 8.90
N ALA A 164 10.92 1.30 9.34
CA ALA A 164 10.65 -0.11 9.12
C ALA A 164 9.34 -0.58 9.80
N PHE A 165 9.04 -0.07 10.98
CA PHE A 165 7.78 -0.31 11.68
C PHE A 165 6.58 0.22 10.88
N ALA A 166 6.65 1.46 10.38
CA ALA A 166 5.60 2.09 9.58
C ALA A 166 5.20 1.29 8.35
N ARG A 167 6.21 0.80 7.62
CA ARG A 167 6.02 -0.03 6.42
C ARG A 167 5.18 -1.27 6.73
N THR A 168 5.36 -1.86 7.92
CA THR A 168 4.53 -3.01 8.32
C THR A 168 3.06 -2.66 8.58
N GLN A 169 2.76 -1.39 8.85
CA GLN A 169 1.43 -0.86 9.14
C GLN A 169 0.77 -0.20 7.91
N GLY A 170 1.41 -0.20 6.74
CA GLY A 170 0.85 0.42 5.54
C GLY A 170 0.70 1.94 5.64
N TYR A 171 1.49 2.59 6.50
CA TYR A 171 1.48 4.04 6.74
C TYR A 171 0.16 4.63 7.30
N GLU A 172 -0.78 3.80 7.77
CA GLU A 172 -2.07 4.27 8.29
C GLU A 172 -1.88 5.24 9.47
N GLY A 173 -2.47 6.45 9.37
CA GLY A 173 -2.41 7.47 10.41
C GLY A 173 -1.07 8.18 10.50
N MET A 174 -0.22 8.05 9.48
CA MET A 174 1.15 8.54 9.51
C MET A 174 1.50 9.58 8.44
N ASP A 175 0.49 10.15 7.78
CA ASP A 175 0.64 11.10 6.66
C ASP A 175 1.41 12.38 7.00
N SER A 176 1.53 12.70 8.31
CA SER A 176 2.21 13.88 8.82
C SER A 176 3.66 13.62 9.24
N CYS A 177 4.15 12.37 9.20
CA CYS A 177 5.52 12.07 9.60
C CYS A 177 6.49 12.35 8.43
N PRO A 178 7.46 13.27 8.58
CA PRO A 178 8.36 13.60 7.49
C PRO A 178 9.21 12.43 7.04
N LEU A 179 9.39 11.38 7.85
CA LEU A 179 10.16 10.19 7.50
C LEU A 179 9.45 9.27 6.49
N TYR A 180 8.18 9.51 6.17
CA TYR A 180 7.37 8.64 5.30
C TYR A 180 7.12 9.23 3.91
N LEU A 181 7.72 10.37 3.59
CA LEU A 181 7.74 10.82 2.21
C LEU A 181 8.65 9.92 1.39
N GLU A 182 8.15 9.57 0.21
CA GLU A 182 8.86 8.72 -0.72
C GLU A 182 10.18 9.35 -1.18
N GLY A 183 11.23 8.54 -1.26
CA GLY A 183 12.54 8.98 -1.75
C GLY A 183 13.39 9.73 -0.72
N ILE A 184 13.00 9.73 0.56
CA ILE A 184 13.79 10.34 1.63
C ILE A 184 15.05 9.53 1.96
N SER A 185 16.14 10.26 2.18
CA SER A 185 17.38 9.80 2.79
C SER A 185 17.62 10.55 4.10
N VAL A 186 18.17 9.84 5.08
CA VAL A 186 18.59 10.41 6.37
C VAL A 186 20.08 10.15 6.55
N GLU A 187 20.87 11.21 6.66
CA GLU A 187 22.32 11.14 6.76
C GLU A 187 22.84 12.01 7.91
N ALA A 188 23.84 11.52 8.64
CA ALA A 188 24.57 12.34 9.59
C ALA A 188 25.35 13.44 8.85
N GLU A 189 25.40 14.65 9.43
CA GLU A 189 26.14 15.77 8.86
C GLU A 189 27.30 16.20 9.75
N GLY A 190 28.52 16.02 9.23
CA GLY A 190 29.74 16.38 9.94
C GLY A 190 29.88 15.65 11.29
N GLU A 191 30.62 16.27 12.22
CA GLU A 191 30.89 15.73 13.55
C GLU A 191 29.91 16.23 14.63
N GLY A 192 28.91 17.05 14.26
CA GLY A 192 27.94 17.66 15.18
C GLY A 192 26.66 16.87 15.40
N GLN A 193 25.69 17.44 16.10
CA GLN A 193 24.38 16.83 16.40
C GLN A 193 23.35 16.94 15.27
N SER A 194 23.81 17.15 14.04
CA SER A 194 22.94 17.42 12.90
C SER A 194 22.79 16.20 12.00
N VAL A 195 21.58 16.02 11.50
CA VAL A 195 21.23 15.06 10.45
C VAL A 195 20.53 15.81 9.32
N LYS A 196 20.77 15.38 8.08
CA LYS A 196 20.11 15.90 6.90
C LYS A 196 19.04 14.92 6.46
N PHE A 197 17.85 15.45 6.22
CA PHE A 197 16.79 14.75 5.52
C PHE A 197 16.73 15.36 4.14
N THR A 198 16.98 14.56 3.12
CA THR A 198 16.93 14.97 1.72
C THR A 198 16.02 14.04 0.95
N THR A 199 15.52 14.48 -0.20
CA THR A 199 14.76 13.62 -1.12
C THR A 199 15.37 13.65 -2.51
N ASN A 200 15.34 12.51 -3.19
CA ASN A 200 15.71 12.42 -4.61
C ASN A 200 14.59 12.87 -5.56
N LYS A 201 13.44 13.27 -5.02
CA LYS A 201 12.27 13.80 -5.75
C LYS A 201 12.16 15.31 -5.55
N PRO A 202 12.55 16.15 -6.53
CA PRO A 202 12.51 17.60 -6.39
C PRO A 202 11.13 18.15 -6.01
N GLU A 203 10.06 17.52 -6.50
CA GLU A 203 8.67 17.87 -6.20
C GLU A 203 8.28 17.62 -4.73
N SER A 204 9.00 16.75 -4.02
CA SER A 204 8.74 16.40 -2.62
C SER A 204 9.50 17.27 -1.61
N VAL A 205 10.41 18.14 -2.06
CA VAL A 205 11.25 18.96 -1.16
C VAL A 205 10.41 19.89 -0.28
N GLU A 206 9.41 20.57 -0.85
CA GLU A 206 8.57 21.49 -0.07
C GLU A 206 7.63 20.74 0.88
N ALA A 207 7.16 19.56 0.48
CA ALA A 207 6.39 18.68 1.35
C ALA A 207 7.24 18.22 2.55
N LEU A 208 8.50 17.84 2.32
CA LEU A 208 9.44 17.46 3.39
C LEU A 208 9.67 18.60 4.38
N ARG A 209 9.91 19.82 3.89
CA ARG A 209 10.08 21.00 4.74
C ARG A 209 8.84 21.29 5.57
N THR A 210 7.68 21.30 4.92
CA THR A 210 6.40 21.61 5.57
C THR A 210 6.06 20.55 6.61
N GLN A 211 6.07 19.26 6.25
CA GLN A 211 5.78 18.17 7.18
C GLN A 211 6.77 18.13 8.34
N THR A 212 8.07 18.38 8.12
CA THR A 212 9.03 18.40 9.23
C THR A 212 8.71 19.49 10.23
N ARG A 213 8.40 20.70 9.75
CA ARG A 213 8.00 21.80 10.63
C ARG A 213 6.72 21.47 11.38
N ASP A 214 5.67 21.08 10.67
CA ASP A 214 4.36 20.81 11.27
C ASP A 214 4.42 19.66 12.28
N HIS A 215 5.19 18.62 11.99
CA HIS A 215 5.39 17.48 12.87
C HIS A 215 6.09 17.85 14.19
N LEU A 216 6.96 18.87 14.17
CA LEU A 216 7.72 19.29 15.34
C LEU A 216 7.07 20.45 16.09
N THR A 217 6.32 21.32 15.40
CA THR A 217 5.63 22.47 16.00
C THR A 217 4.23 22.13 16.51
N GLY A 218 3.53 21.18 15.87
CA GLY A 218 2.18 20.76 16.24
C GLY A 218 2.06 20.11 17.63
N HIS A 219 3.19 19.81 18.29
CA HIS A 219 3.25 19.27 19.65
C HIS A 219 3.80 20.26 20.69
N ALA A 220 4.13 21.49 20.30
CA ALA A 220 4.62 22.51 21.23
C ALA A 220 3.52 23.18 22.08
N GLU A 221 2.25 22.79 21.92
CA GLU A 221 1.09 23.40 22.60
C GLU A 221 0.42 22.53 23.68
N HIS A 222 1.04 21.43 24.14
CA HIS A 222 0.53 20.62 25.25
C HIS A 222 1.54 20.40 26.38
#